data_AF-A0A1F8N499-F1
#
_entry.id   AF-A0A1F8N499-F1
#
_cell.length_a   1.000
_cell.length_b   1.000
_cell.length_c   1.000
_cell.angle_alpha   90.00
_cell.angle_beta   90.00
_cell.angle_gamma   90.00
#
_symmetry.space_group_name_H-M   'P 1'
#
loop_
_entity.id
_entity.type
_entity.pdbx_description
1 polymer ?
#
loop_
_entity_poly.entity_id
_entity_poly.type
_entity_poly.pdbx_seq_one_letter_code
_entity_poly.pdbx_strand_id
1 'polypeptide(L)'
;MLADYGYIGLLLIVAIFFAVTTLLIPFSLSLPARLAIYSRKFRHYIQTRWPLLARFIPPLPSPPKFMQIVPYNPSPVKNSTFECGMETIGKSWVQFNFRYYFYALVFIALDVLVVFLYPWAVELRGLGFSGLFAVLVFIGIIIVGYIYAWKKKVLEWK
;
A
#
# COMPACT_ATOMS: atom_id res chain seq x y z
N MET A 1 -29.18 5.02 -6.37
CA MET A 1 -27.96 5.71 -6.86
C MET A 1 -27.43 6.81 -5.93
N LEU A 2 -28.16 7.25 -4.89
CA LEU A 2 -27.69 8.27 -3.92
C LEU A 2 -27.12 7.69 -2.60
N ALA A 3 -27.18 6.36 -2.40
CA ALA A 3 -26.76 5.71 -1.15
C ALA A 3 -25.27 5.33 -1.09
N ASP A 4 -24.54 5.35 -2.21
CA ASP A 4 -23.12 4.97 -2.27
C ASP A 4 -22.15 6.11 -1.87
N TYR A 5 -22.65 7.31 -1.60
CA TYR A 5 -21.85 8.47 -1.17
C TYR A 5 -21.55 8.51 0.33
N GLY A 6 -22.14 7.62 1.14
CA GLY A 6 -21.97 7.62 2.60
C GLY A 6 -20.52 7.42 3.04
N TYR A 7 -19.77 6.56 2.33
CA TYR A 7 -18.35 6.31 2.63
C TYR A 7 -17.45 7.48 2.24
N ILE A 8 -17.77 8.19 1.14
CA ILE A 8 -17.02 9.38 0.71
C ILE A 8 -17.23 10.52 1.70
N GLY A 9 -18.44 10.69 2.21
CA GLY A 9 -18.75 11.66 3.27
C GLY A 9 -18.03 11.35 4.58
N LEU A 10 -18.02 10.08 5.01
CA LEU A 10 -17.27 9.66 6.20
C LEU A 10 -15.75 9.90 6.04
N LEU A 11 -15.19 9.58 4.88
CA LEU A 11 -13.77 9.82 4.59
C LEU A 11 -13.43 11.31 4.56
N LEU A 12 -14.31 12.17 4.02
CA LEU A 12 -14.13 13.62 4.05
C LEU A 12 -14.20 14.17 5.48
N ILE A 13 -15.12 13.69 6.31
CA ILE A 13 -15.22 14.09 7.72
C ILE A 13 -13.98 13.68 8.50
N VAL A 14 -13.50 12.45 8.31
CA VAL A 14 -12.26 11.96 8.94
C VAL A 14 -11.04 12.73 8.46
N ALA A 15 -10.96 13.05 7.16
CA ALA A 15 -9.87 13.86 6.59
C ALA A 15 -9.89 15.30 7.11
N ILE A 16 -11.06 15.92 7.22
CA ILE A 16 -11.23 17.27 7.80
C ILE A 16 -10.85 17.25 9.27
N PHE A 17 -11.30 16.25 10.05
CA PHE A 17 -10.95 16.12 11.46
C PHE A 17 -9.44 15.92 11.65
N PHE A 18 -8.81 15.07 10.82
CA PHE A 18 -7.36 14.88 10.83
C PHE A 18 -6.60 16.14 10.43
N ALA A 19 -7.08 16.89 9.44
CA ALA A 19 -6.48 18.16 9.02
C ALA A 19 -6.61 19.23 10.11
N VAL A 20 -7.78 19.38 10.73
CA VAL A 20 -8.07 20.34 11.80
C VAL A 20 -7.26 20.01 13.05
N THR A 21 -7.21 18.73 13.46
CA THR A 21 -6.36 18.30 14.58
C THR A 21 -4.89 18.59 14.27
N THR A 22 -4.39 18.25 13.08
CA THR A 22 -3.00 18.53 12.69
C THR A 22 -2.66 20.03 12.66
N LEU A 23 -3.63 20.90 12.34
CA LEU A 23 -3.45 22.35 12.22
C LEU A 23 -3.63 23.11 13.55
N LEU A 24 -4.44 22.57 14.47
CA LEU A 24 -4.67 23.14 15.82
C LEU A 24 -3.67 22.63 16.87
N ILE A 25 -3.08 21.44 16.70
CA ILE A 25 -2.01 20.90 17.56
C ILE A 25 -0.85 21.89 17.76
N PRO A 26 -0.29 22.58 16.75
CA PRO A 26 0.79 23.55 16.96
C PRO A 26 0.37 24.78 17.77
N PHE A 27 -0.92 25.16 17.77
CA PHE A 27 -1.43 26.32 18.52
C PHE A 27 -1.74 25.97 19.98
N SER A 28 -2.24 24.76 20.24
CA SER A 28 -2.55 24.25 21.59
C SER A 28 -1.29 23.92 22.42
N LEU A 29 -0.10 23.92 21.81
CA LEU A 29 1.18 23.52 22.42
C LEU A 29 2.12 24.72 22.65
N SER A 30 1.59 25.93 22.85
CA SER A 30 2.34 27.10 23.34
C SER A 30 2.63 27.01 24.86
N LEU A 31 3.30 25.94 25.30
CA LEU A 31 3.68 25.69 26.69
C LEU A 31 5.12 25.11 26.80
N PRO A 32 5.77 25.21 27.98
CA PRO A 32 7.17 25.60 28.15
C PRO A 32 8.22 24.54 27.77
N ALA A 33 9.49 24.95 27.84
CA ALA A 33 10.73 24.33 27.31
C ALA A 33 10.92 22.80 27.43
N ARG A 34 10.18 22.08 28.28
CA ARG A 34 10.16 20.60 28.30
C ARG A 34 9.55 19.96 27.04
N LEU A 35 8.77 20.72 26.27
CA LEU A 35 8.17 20.29 25.00
C LEU A 35 9.09 20.49 23.77
N ALA A 36 10.29 21.05 23.93
CA ALA A 36 11.23 21.27 22.82
C ALA A 36 11.74 19.97 22.16
N ILE A 37 11.81 18.87 22.93
CA ILE A 37 12.14 17.54 22.40
C ILE A 37 10.94 16.96 21.63
N TYR A 38 9.71 17.17 22.13
CA TYR A 38 8.48 16.76 21.47
C TYR A 38 8.27 17.52 20.14
N SER A 39 8.55 18.82 20.14
CA SER A 39 8.46 19.65 18.93
C SER A 39 9.53 19.31 17.88
N ARG A 40 10.71 18.78 18.27
CA ARG A 40 11.70 18.24 17.32
C ARG A 40 11.23 16.94 16.65
N LYS A 41 10.72 15.97 17.41
CA LYS A 41 10.17 14.72 16.83
C LYS A 41 8.96 15.00 15.94
N PHE A 42 8.07 15.90 16.36
CA PHE A 42 6.92 16.31 15.57
C PHE A 42 7.31 17.05 14.30
N ARG A 43 8.29 17.96 14.37
CA ARG A 43 8.85 18.64 13.20
C ARG A 43 9.48 17.65 12.22
N HIS A 44 10.17 16.61 12.73
CA HIS A 44 10.75 15.58 11.88
C HIS A 44 9.68 14.66 11.27
N TYR A 45 8.62 14.34 12.03
CA TYR A 45 7.46 13.60 11.54
C TYR A 45 6.73 14.35 10.42
N ILE A 46 6.47 15.65 10.59
CA ILE A 46 5.88 16.49 9.53
C ILE A 46 6.82 16.56 8.33
N GLN A 47 8.11 16.83 8.51
CA GLN A 47 9.07 16.95 7.41
C GLN A 47 9.21 15.65 6.58
N THR A 48 9.12 14.49 7.22
CA THR A 48 9.25 13.18 6.57
C THR A 48 7.93 12.66 5.99
N ARG A 49 6.78 12.99 6.61
CA ARG A 49 5.45 12.51 6.20
C ARG A 49 4.75 13.43 5.20
N TRP A 50 4.98 14.74 5.26
CA TRP A 50 4.38 15.74 4.37
C TRP A 50 4.65 15.46 2.87
N PRO A 51 5.88 15.10 2.44
CA PRO A 51 6.14 14.73 1.04
C PRO A 51 5.44 13.44 0.62
N LEU A 52 5.11 12.55 1.56
CA LEU A 52 4.39 11.30 1.29
C LEU A 52 2.91 11.56 1.09
N LEU A 53 2.32 12.46 1.88
CA LEU A 53 0.93 12.88 1.72
C LEU A 53 0.72 13.64 0.41
N ALA A 54 1.71 14.44 -0.01
CA ALA A 54 1.69 15.14 -1.29
C ALA A 54 1.62 14.20 -2.51
N ARG A 55 2.01 12.92 -2.39
CA ARG A 55 1.90 11.91 -3.47
C ARG A 55 0.48 11.37 -3.65
N PHE A 56 -0.38 11.51 -2.64
CA PHE A 56 -1.79 11.16 -2.71
C PHE A 56 -2.65 12.32 -3.25
N ILE A 57 -2.07 13.51 -3.41
CA ILE A 57 -2.67 14.56 -4.22
C ILE A 57 -2.68 14.01 -5.65
N PRO A 58 -3.85 13.83 -6.28
CA PRO A 58 -3.91 13.33 -7.64
C PRO A 58 -3.01 14.23 -8.50
N PRO A 59 -2.12 13.65 -9.34
CA PRO A 59 -1.28 14.46 -10.18
C PRO A 59 -2.19 15.38 -10.98
N LEU A 60 -2.01 16.69 -10.80
CA LEU A 60 -2.64 17.69 -11.67
C LEU A 60 -2.39 17.25 -13.12
N PRO A 61 -3.33 17.51 -14.04
CA PRO A 61 -3.15 17.17 -15.45
C PRO A 61 -1.74 17.59 -15.87
N SER A 62 -0.99 16.65 -16.45
CA SER A 62 0.43 16.85 -16.74
C SER A 62 0.64 18.20 -17.43
N PRO A 63 1.65 18.99 -17.03
CA PRO A 63 1.85 20.35 -17.53
C PRO A 63 1.73 20.51 -19.05
N PRO A 64 2.20 19.57 -19.90
CA PRO A 64 2.02 19.72 -21.35
C PRO A 64 0.57 19.58 -21.84
N LYS A 65 -0.32 18.88 -21.12
CA LYS A 65 -1.75 18.81 -21.44
C LYS A 65 -2.50 20.07 -20.97
N PHE A 66 -2.12 20.60 -19.80
CA PHE A 66 -2.65 21.87 -19.29
C PHE A 66 -2.20 23.08 -20.12
N MET A 67 -0.94 23.08 -20.57
CA MET A 67 -0.31 24.13 -21.37
C MET A 67 -0.57 24.00 -22.88
N GLN A 68 -1.48 23.11 -23.29
CA GLN A 68 -1.86 22.87 -24.71
C GLN A 68 -0.68 22.52 -25.64
N ILE A 69 0.42 22.01 -25.11
CA ILE A 69 1.60 21.55 -25.88
C ILE A 69 1.26 20.23 -26.59
N VAL A 70 0.36 19.42 -26.02
CA VAL A 70 -0.13 18.18 -26.64
C VAL A 70 -1.33 18.48 -27.54
N PRO A 71 -1.30 18.11 -28.84
CA PRO A 71 -2.44 18.30 -29.74
C PRO A 71 -3.63 17.45 -29.30
N TYR A 72 -4.76 18.09 -29.04
CA TYR A 72 -6.01 17.43 -28.68
C TYR A 72 -6.80 17.06 -29.94
N ASN A 73 -6.65 15.82 -30.41
CA ASN A 73 -7.37 15.27 -31.56
C ASN A 73 -8.00 13.91 -31.22
N PRO A 74 -9.08 13.89 -30.43
CA PRO A 74 -9.81 12.67 -30.11
C PRO A 74 -10.52 12.15 -31.36
N SER A 75 -10.38 10.86 -31.65
CA SER A 75 -11.13 10.18 -32.69
C SER A 75 -11.75 8.90 -32.13
N PRO A 76 -12.88 8.41 -32.68
CA PRO A 76 -13.50 7.17 -32.23
C PRO A 76 -12.52 5.98 -32.22
N VAL A 77 -11.66 5.91 -33.25
CA VAL A 77 -10.62 4.86 -33.40
C VAL A 77 -9.50 4.98 -32.36
N LYS A 78 -9.16 6.19 -31.89
CA LYS A 78 -8.16 6.35 -30.81
C LYS A 78 -8.72 6.01 -29.43
N ASN A 79 -10.04 6.08 -29.28
CA ASN A 79 -10.73 5.80 -28.03
C ASN A 79 -11.27 4.36 -27.97
N SER A 80 -11.15 3.58 -29.05
CA SER A 80 -11.52 2.17 -29.05
C SER A 80 -10.45 1.31 -28.40
N THR A 81 -10.84 0.08 -28.00
CA THR A 81 -9.91 -0.90 -27.43
C THR A 81 -8.88 -1.33 -28.47
N PHE A 82 -7.62 -1.41 -28.07
CA PHE A 82 -6.54 -1.84 -28.95
C PHE A 82 -6.62 -3.35 -29.23
N GLU A 83 -6.89 -3.72 -30.48
CA GLU A 83 -6.98 -5.11 -30.97
C GLU A 83 -6.27 -5.25 -32.33
N CYS A 84 -5.03 -4.72 -32.43
CA CYS A 84 -4.22 -4.77 -33.66
C CYS A 84 -4.89 -4.22 -34.93
N GLY A 85 -5.87 -3.31 -34.79
CA GLY A 85 -6.60 -2.69 -35.91
C GLY A 85 -7.88 -3.41 -36.33
N MET A 86 -8.26 -4.48 -35.63
CA MET A 86 -9.53 -5.18 -35.81
C MET A 86 -10.57 -4.71 -34.80
N GLU A 87 -11.86 -4.90 -35.10
CA GLU A 87 -12.93 -4.74 -34.12
C GLU A 87 -12.83 -5.85 -33.06
N THR A 88 -13.10 -5.51 -31.80
CA THR A 88 -13.07 -6.50 -30.72
C THR A 88 -14.25 -7.47 -30.89
N ILE A 89 -13.96 -8.77 -30.88
CA ILE A 89 -14.97 -9.82 -31.02
C ILE A 89 -14.97 -10.65 -29.73
N GLY A 90 -16.13 -10.75 -29.09
CA GLY A 90 -16.34 -11.62 -27.93
C GLY A 90 -16.53 -10.86 -26.62
N LYS A 91 -16.68 -11.62 -25.52
CA LYS A 91 -16.80 -11.07 -24.17
C LYS A 91 -15.41 -10.89 -23.57
N SER A 92 -15.17 -9.73 -22.97
CA SER A 92 -13.94 -9.41 -22.24
C SER A 92 -13.78 -10.17 -20.90
N TRP A 93 -14.83 -10.86 -20.47
CA TRP A 93 -14.85 -11.63 -19.23
C TRP A 93 -14.26 -13.03 -19.44
N VAL A 94 -12.96 -13.16 -19.19
CA VAL A 94 -12.27 -14.46 -19.17
C VAL A 94 -12.16 -14.99 -17.75
N GLN A 95 -12.26 -16.32 -17.60
CA GLN A 95 -11.95 -16.96 -16.32
C GLN A 95 -10.44 -16.89 -16.08
N PHE A 96 -10.04 -16.09 -15.09
CA PHE A 96 -8.65 -16.05 -14.67
C PHE A 96 -8.25 -17.38 -14.03
N ASN A 97 -7.01 -17.80 -14.30
CA ASN A 97 -6.48 -19.05 -13.77
C ASN A 97 -6.40 -18.98 -12.24
N PHE A 98 -6.91 -19.99 -11.53
CA PHE A 98 -6.89 -20.02 -10.06
C PHE A 98 -5.46 -20.00 -9.48
N ARG A 99 -4.42 -20.28 -10.27
CA ARG A 99 -3.03 -20.32 -9.81
C ARG A 99 -2.54 -19.00 -9.20
N TYR A 100 -3.02 -17.85 -9.66
CA TYR A 100 -2.69 -16.56 -9.05
C TYR A 100 -3.08 -16.48 -7.57
N TYR A 101 -4.17 -17.15 -7.18
CA TYR A 101 -4.61 -17.21 -5.80
C TYR A 101 -3.63 -17.94 -4.89
N PHE A 102 -3.05 -19.06 -5.35
CA PHE A 102 -2.07 -19.81 -4.57
C PHE A 102 -0.78 -19.02 -4.35
N TYR A 103 -0.29 -18.28 -5.34
CA TYR A 103 0.85 -17.38 -5.15
C TYR A 103 0.53 -16.28 -4.14
N ALA A 104 -0.66 -15.68 -4.22
CA ALA A 104 -1.08 -14.64 -3.26
C ALA A 104 -1.15 -15.19 -1.82
N LEU A 105 -1.69 -16.40 -1.62
CA LEU A 105 -1.75 -17.02 -0.30
C LEU A 105 -0.37 -17.31 0.28
N VAL A 106 0.55 -17.86 -0.52
CA VAL A 106 1.93 -18.12 -0.08
C VAL A 106 2.65 -16.81 0.23
N PHE A 107 2.46 -15.78 -0.59
CA PHE A 107 3.01 -14.46 -0.34
C PHE A 107 2.53 -13.86 0.98
N ILE A 108 1.22 -13.92 1.27
CA ILE A 108 0.66 -13.43 2.54
C ILE A 108 1.23 -14.19 3.74
N ALA A 109 1.37 -15.51 3.64
CA ALA A 109 1.97 -16.31 4.72
C ALA A 109 3.44 -15.92 4.98
N LEU A 110 4.22 -15.67 3.92
CA LEU A 110 5.60 -15.22 4.04
C LEU A 110 5.71 -13.76 4.52
N ASP A 111 4.77 -12.89 4.17
CA ASP A 111 4.73 -11.51 4.65
C ASP A 111 4.47 -11.47 6.17
N VAL A 112 3.51 -12.28 6.64
CA VAL A 112 3.26 -12.46 8.08
C VAL A 112 4.51 -12.99 8.81
N LEU A 113 5.25 -13.92 8.21
CA LEU A 113 6.53 -14.39 8.75
C LEU A 113 7.51 -13.23 8.98
N VAL A 114 7.64 -12.34 8.01
CA VAL A 114 8.54 -11.17 8.09
C VAL A 114 8.07 -10.18 9.16
N VAL A 115 6.77 -9.93 9.27
CA VAL A 115 6.20 -9.07 10.33
C VAL A 115 6.60 -9.56 11.73
N PHE A 116 6.60 -10.87 11.97
CA PHE A 116 7.04 -11.44 13.26
C PHE A 116 8.57 -11.47 13.43
N LEU A 117 9.32 -11.55 12.33
CA LEU A 117 10.79 -11.47 12.37
C LEU A 117 11.29 -10.08 12.77
N TYR A 118 10.57 -9.01 12.42
CA TYR A 118 11.00 -7.64 12.69
C TYR A 118 11.22 -7.35 14.19
N PRO A 119 10.26 -7.58 15.11
CA PRO A 119 10.47 -7.34 16.54
C PRO A 119 11.63 -8.14 17.12
N TRP A 120 11.78 -9.40 16.71
CA TRP A 120 12.91 -10.24 17.14
C TRP A 120 14.25 -9.69 16.62
N ALA A 121 14.30 -9.22 15.37
CA ALA A 121 15.51 -8.66 14.75
C ALA A 121 15.94 -7.34 15.41
N VAL A 122 14.98 -6.53 15.88
CA VAL A 122 15.28 -5.28 16.61
C VAL A 122 15.83 -5.59 18.00
N GLU A 123 15.28 -6.58 18.70
CA GLU A 123 15.59 -6.88 20.10
C GLU A 123 16.54 -8.08 20.29
N LEU A 124 17.39 -8.38 19.30
CA LEU A 124 18.28 -9.55 19.28
C LEU A 124 19.12 -9.71 20.56
N ARG A 125 19.60 -8.59 21.12
CA ARG A 125 20.47 -8.60 22.30
C ARG A 125 19.74 -8.94 23.60
N GLY A 126 18.44 -8.65 23.70
CA GLY A 126 17.64 -8.90 24.90
C GLY A 126 17.08 -10.32 24.97
N LEU A 127 16.76 -10.90 23.81
CA LEU A 127 16.10 -12.22 23.72
C LEU A 127 17.08 -13.41 23.78
N GLY A 128 18.35 -13.19 23.43
CA GLY A 128 19.41 -14.20 23.47
C GLY A 128 19.06 -15.50 22.73
N PHE A 129 19.55 -16.64 23.24
CA PHE A 129 19.33 -17.96 22.63
C PHE A 129 17.85 -18.40 22.63
N SER A 130 17.06 -17.94 23.60
CA SER A 130 15.64 -18.32 23.71
C SER A 130 14.83 -17.77 22.53
N GLY A 131 15.04 -16.50 22.16
CA GLY A 131 14.39 -15.91 20.99
C GLY A 131 14.86 -16.52 19.68
N LEU A 132 16.15 -16.86 19.58
CA LEU A 132 16.68 -17.56 18.40
C LEU A 132 15.96 -18.88 18.17
N PHE A 133 15.78 -19.69 19.22
CA PHE A 133 15.06 -20.96 19.11
C PHE A 133 13.60 -20.77 18.68
N ALA A 134 12.89 -19.81 19.29
CA ALA A 134 11.51 -19.49 18.94
C ALA A 134 11.36 -19.11 17.45
N VAL A 135 12.26 -18.27 16.94
CA VAL A 135 12.25 -17.85 15.52
C VAL A 135 12.62 -18.99 14.58
N LEU A 136 13.59 -19.83 14.95
CA LEU A 136 13.95 -21.00 14.14
C LEU A 136 12.79 -21.99 14.00
N VAL A 137 12.07 -22.26 15.10
CA VAL A 137 10.87 -23.11 15.06
C VAL A 137 9.80 -22.48 14.17
N PHE A 138 9.56 -21.18 14.30
CA PHE A 138 8.57 -20.46 13.50
C PHE A 138 8.88 -20.47 12.00
N ILE A 139 10.13 -20.17 11.63
CA ILE A 139 10.61 -20.29 10.24
C ILE A 139 10.45 -21.74 9.76
N GLY A 140 10.81 -22.72 10.59
CA GLY A 140 10.70 -24.15 10.25
C GLY A 140 9.28 -24.56 9.88
N ILE A 141 8.26 -24.12 10.64
CA ILE A 141 6.85 -24.40 10.34
C ILE A 141 6.45 -23.85 8.96
N ILE A 142 6.84 -22.62 8.65
CA ILE A 142 6.52 -21.99 7.36
C ILE A 142 7.24 -22.69 6.21
N ILE A 143 8.52 -23.04 6.38
CA ILE A 143 9.30 -23.79 5.37
C ILE A 143 8.63 -25.14 5.07
N VAL A 144 8.16 -25.86 6.10
CA VAL A 144 7.45 -27.13 5.91
C VAL A 144 6.17 -26.92 5.08
N GLY A 145 5.40 -25.87 5.38
CA GLY A 145 4.22 -25.50 4.59
C GLY A 145 4.56 -25.17 3.13
N TYR A 146 5.65 -24.44 2.91
CA TYR A 146 6.13 -24.09 1.56
C TYR A 146 6.59 -25.32 0.78
N ILE A 147 7.39 -26.21 1.39
CA ILE A 147 7.83 -27.47 0.76
C ILE A 147 6.63 -28.33 0.42
N TYR A 148 5.62 -28.41 1.29
CA TYR A 148 4.38 -29.14 1.00
C TYR A 148 3.67 -28.59 -0.25
N ALA A 149 3.53 -27.26 -0.36
CA ALA A 149 2.94 -26.61 -1.52
C ALA A 149 3.76 -26.87 -2.81
N TRP A 150 5.09 -26.85 -2.71
CA TRP A 150 5.97 -27.21 -3.83
C TRP A 150 5.75 -28.66 -4.28
N LYS A 151 5.75 -29.62 -3.35
CA LYS A 151 5.54 -31.04 -3.67
C LYS A 151 4.19 -31.30 -4.33
N LYS A 152 3.17 -30.50 -4.02
CA LYS A 152 1.85 -30.56 -4.66
C LYS A 152 1.80 -29.86 -6.03
N LYS A 153 2.91 -29.31 -6.51
CA LYS A 153 3.06 -28.65 -7.82
C LYS A 153 2.09 -27.49 -8.05
N VAL A 154 1.57 -26.92 -6.97
CA VAL A 154 0.61 -25.80 -7.04
C VAL A 154 1.28 -24.51 -7.49
N LEU A 155 2.62 -24.47 -7.43
CA LEU A 155 3.48 -23.36 -7.83
C LEU A 155 4.10 -23.54 -9.22
N GLU A 156 3.72 -24.57 -10.00
CA GLU A 156 4.21 -24.75 -11.37
C GLU A 156 3.45 -23.85 -12.35
N TRP A 157 4.19 -23.08 -13.16
CA TRP A 157 3.65 -22.29 -14.26
C TRP A 157 3.74 -23.07 -15.57
N LYS A 158 2.61 -23.57 -16.06
CA LYS A 158 2.45 -24.23 -17.36
C LYS A 158 1.37 -23.57 -18.19
#